data_AF-A0A3G2G6G7-F1
#
_entry.id   AF-A0A3G2G6G7-F1
#
_cell.length_a   1.000
_cell.length_b   1.000
_cell.length_c   1.000
_cell.angle_alpha   90.00
_cell.angle_beta   90.00
_cell.angle_gamma   90.00
#
_symmetry.space_group_name_H-M   'P 1'
#
loop_
_entity.id
_entity.type
_entity.pdbx_description
1 polymer ?
#
loop_
_entity_poly.entity_id
_entity_poly.type
_entity_poly.pdbx_seq_one_letter_code
_entity_poly.pdbx_strand_id
1 'polypeptide(L)'
;MKTPNKSPFSVLANEFLENTLNYLVHDYSIVEIFHKQEKNSTKSHLLISVSKNADALKLQSKRWVAEVREQYQIYIYFIDYSRIEYQFSKGHPFIEYYCQQSSMIYQKEDSRSSVLINRNWKKYHKKFNHYEDTFHHDHEIHQLQVERLIAENSYNSVFTSYEKLIEYDLEYLEELFTGNRTFNIDLNKRINKLLIYIPELKLHFVKKNQHEYFITEIFEETKNLIEEDDIIYNSEMFDSLRIISDSLYTFITVRFYNLKYLIKKQYEKICNAGESLFPIEDSPKDEILEKAIDRILTFAELEQIYFFHQTTYGDVKTYYFLLIGLNVNNEKIKAITHSLMSLFGTQYRFLLVGHDRYWIQKNLREYQSFFVFIMQGKHLVYSSDQYHPEPHWETPHHPQHNDLYFYYKSTLGSSLQFYKLIDGEKENYQGVDNIFALFLLSFCRTYIYAKTYYLPNYMTTEALWQLCIYADMDIHKYHYLFDQFSNNIFSFTDYNMSVHHSIAKVNTEKADHMKMIVDKLMDELKETVLGGKLILSFEIDSLYEKTIN
;
A
#
# COMPACT_ATOMS: atom_id res chain seq x y z
N MET A 1 -11.85 38.39 -52.10
CA MET A 1 -11.61 37.15 -51.32
C MET A 1 -11.60 37.53 -49.84
N LYS A 2 -12.62 37.14 -49.07
CA LYS A 2 -12.57 37.22 -47.60
C LYS A 2 -11.64 36.10 -47.13
N THR A 3 -10.57 36.43 -46.41
CA THR A 3 -9.79 35.44 -45.67
C THR A 3 -10.76 34.64 -44.80
N PRO A 4 -10.73 33.29 -44.83
CA PRO A 4 -11.55 32.51 -43.91
C PRO A 4 -11.16 32.92 -42.49
N ASN A 5 -12.15 33.28 -41.68
CA ASN A 5 -11.93 33.58 -40.27
C ASN A 5 -11.27 32.34 -39.66
N LYS A 6 -9.99 32.45 -39.28
CA LYS A 6 -9.30 31.40 -38.52
C LYS A 6 -10.10 31.16 -37.25
N SER A 7 -10.35 29.90 -36.90
CA SER A 7 -11.03 29.55 -35.65
C SER A 7 -10.30 30.20 -34.48
N PRO A 8 -11.03 30.71 -33.45
CA PRO A 8 -10.43 31.20 -32.22
C PRO A 8 -9.54 30.15 -31.52
N PHE A 9 -9.74 28.86 -31.80
CA PHE A 9 -9.02 27.75 -31.19
C PHE A 9 -7.72 27.36 -31.89
N SER A 10 -7.39 28.00 -33.02
CA SER A 10 -6.15 27.73 -33.77
C SER A 10 -4.87 27.99 -32.97
N VAL A 11 -4.97 28.72 -31.84
CA VAL A 11 -3.89 28.94 -30.85
C VAL A 11 -3.43 27.63 -30.17
N LEU A 12 -4.27 26.59 -30.14
CA LEU A 12 -3.96 25.32 -29.46
C LEU A 12 -3.05 24.40 -30.27
N ALA A 13 -2.88 24.65 -31.57
CA ALA A 13 -2.10 23.81 -32.49
C ALA A 13 -2.43 22.30 -32.40
N ASN A 14 -3.69 21.96 -32.11
CA ASN A 14 -4.20 20.60 -32.00
C ASN A 14 -5.56 20.51 -32.71
N GLU A 15 -5.59 19.89 -33.89
CA GLU A 15 -6.77 19.84 -34.77
C GLU A 15 -7.94 19.07 -34.15
N PHE A 16 -7.65 17.97 -33.42
CA PHE A 16 -8.68 17.21 -32.71
C PHE A 16 -9.39 18.08 -31.67
N LEU A 17 -8.61 18.83 -30.88
CA LEU A 17 -9.13 19.68 -29.82
C LEU A 17 -9.84 20.92 -30.38
N GLU A 18 -9.32 21.52 -31.45
CA GLU A 18 -9.98 22.62 -32.17
C GLU A 18 -11.35 22.19 -32.69
N ASN A 19 -11.44 21.04 -33.36
CA ASN A 19 -12.72 20.50 -33.83
C ASN A 19 -13.67 20.21 -32.66
N THR A 20 -13.17 19.61 -31.58
CA THR A 20 -13.96 19.32 -30.39
C THR A 20 -14.51 20.60 -29.74
N LEU A 21 -13.70 21.64 -29.58
CA LEU A 21 -14.14 22.91 -29.01
C LEU A 21 -15.14 23.64 -29.91
N ASN A 22 -14.97 23.58 -31.24
CA ASN A 22 -15.95 24.11 -32.19
C ASN A 22 -17.33 23.44 -32.02
N TYR A 23 -17.36 22.10 -31.88
CA TYR A 23 -18.61 21.37 -31.59
C TYR A 23 -19.18 21.74 -30.23
N LEU A 24 -18.35 21.83 -29.19
CA LEU A 24 -18.80 22.15 -27.83
C LEU A 24 -19.47 23.52 -27.74
N VAL A 25 -18.91 24.53 -28.40
CA VAL A 25 -19.51 25.88 -28.44
C VAL A 25 -20.85 25.91 -29.19
N HIS A 26 -21.05 25.00 -30.15
CA HIS A 26 -22.30 24.90 -30.88
C HIS A 26 -23.39 24.16 -30.09
N ASP A 27 -23.02 23.04 -29.44
CA ASP A 27 -23.96 22.12 -28.81
C ASP A 27 -24.28 22.48 -27.34
N TYR A 28 -23.43 23.26 -26.68
CA TYR A 28 -23.56 23.62 -25.28
C TYR A 28 -23.52 25.15 -25.07
N SER A 29 -24.14 25.61 -23.98
CA SER A 29 -24.09 27.02 -23.60
C SER A 29 -22.76 27.34 -22.90
N ILE A 30 -21.68 27.41 -23.70
CA ILE A 30 -20.35 27.82 -23.27
C ILE A 30 -20.31 29.35 -23.15
N VAL A 31 -19.79 29.85 -22.03
CA VAL A 31 -19.70 31.30 -21.74
C VAL A 31 -18.32 31.82 -22.15
N GLU A 32 -17.26 31.19 -21.63
CA GLU A 32 -15.86 31.59 -21.81
C GLU A 32 -14.96 30.35 -21.89
N ILE A 33 -13.85 30.44 -22.63
CA ILE A 33 -12.79 29.44 -22.61
C ILE A 33 -11.45 30.13 -22.39
N PHE A 34 -10.69 29.64 -21.42
CA PHE A 34 -9.36 30.10 -21.09
C PHE A 34 -8.33 29.02 -21.39
N HIS A 35 -7.25 29.36 -22.08
CA HIS A 35 -6.10 28.51 -22.33
C HIS A 35 -4.85 29.09 -21.67
N LYS A 36 -4.13 28.26 -20.93
CA LYS A 36 -2.88 28.65 -20.30
C LYS A 36 -1.83 27.54 -20.46
N GLN A 37 -0.65 27.93 -20.94
CA GLN A 37 0.53 27.08 -21.03
C GLN A 37 1.72 27.85 -20.47
N GLU A 38 2.46 27.24 -19.55
CA GLU A 38 3.66 27.86 -18.98
C GLU A 38 4.84 27.75 -19.96
N LYS A 39 5.70 28.78 -19.99
CA LYS A 39 6.73 28.96 -21.04
C LYS A 39 7.72 27.80 -21.24
N ASN A 40 7.83 26.88 -20.28
CA ASN A 40 8.69 25.69 -20.35
C ASN A 40 7.96 24.40 -19.98
N SER A 41 6.62 24.43 -19.92
CA SER A 41 5.81 23.26 -19.58
C SER A 41 5.22 22.65 -20.84
N THR A 42 5.35 21.33 -20.96
CA THR A 42 4.58 20.54 -21.93
C THR A 42 3.11 20.44 -21.55
N LYS A 43 2.77 20.73 -20.28
CA LYS A 43 1.40 20.73 -19.78
C LYS A 43 0.70 22.05 -20.11
N SER A 44 -0.49 21.95 -20.69
CA SER A 44 -1.38 23.10 -20.87
C SER A 44 -2.72 22.85 -20.17
N HIS A 45 -3.43 23.94 -19.90
CA HIS A 45 -4.67 23.94 -19.15
C HIS A 45 -5.74 24.68 -19.93
N LEU A 46 -6.91 24.05 -20.05
CA LEU A 46 -8.12 24.61 -20.62
C LEU A 46 -9.20 24.68 -19.56
N LEU A 47 -9.64 25.88 -19.24
CA LEU A 47 -10.80 26.10 -18.37
C LEU A 47 -11.97 26.54 -19.25
N ILE A 48 -13.02 25.73 -19.24
CA ILE A 48 -14.23 25.92 -20.04
C ILE A 48 -15.37 26.27 -19.08
N SER A 49 -15.85 27.50 -19.20
CA SER A 49 -16.96 28.01 -18.41
C SER A 49 -18.28 27.67 -19.09
N VAL A 50 -19.17 26.97 -18.37
CA VAL A 50 -20.46 26.49 -18.88
C VAL A 50 -21.58 27.16 -18.11
N SER A 51 -22.69 27.47 -18.78
CA SER A 51 -23.82 28.17 -18.14
C SER A 51 -24.59 27.31 -17.12
N LYS A 52 -24.45 25.98 -17.17
CA LYS A 52 -25.18 25.03 -16.33
C LYS A 52 -24.23 24.00 -15.72
N ASN A 53 -24.27 23.86 -14.40
CA ASN A 53 -23.49 22.85 -13.67
C ASN A 53 -23.74 21.39 -14.15
N ALA A 54 -24.99 21.04 -14.51
CA ALA A 54 -25.29 19.70 -15.01
C ALA A 54 -24.53 19.36 -16.30
N ASP A 55 -24.37 20.34 -17.19
CA ASP A 55 -23.59 20.19 -18.42
C ASP A 55 -22.09 20.11 -18.11
N ALA A 56 -21.60 20.89 -17.15
CA ALA A 56 -20.20 20.83 -16.72
C ALA A 56 -19.82 19.42 -16.21
N LEU A 57 -20.66 18.81 -15.35
CA LEU A 57 -20.45 17.43 -14.86
C LEU A 57 -20.49 16.40 -16.00
N LYS A 58 -21.47 16.51 -16.90
CA LYS A 58 -21.63 15.63 -18.06
C LYS A 58 -20.43 15.72 -19.02
N LEU A 59 -19.90 16.92 -19.23
CA LEU A 59 -18.75 17.14 -20.10
C LEU A 59 -17.44 16.67 -19.46
N GLN A 60 -17.22 16.95 -18.17
CA GLN A 60 -16.03 16.54 -17.43
C GLN A 60 -15.84 15.01 -17.40
N SER A 61 -16.94 14.25 -17.44
CA SER A 61 -16.96 12.78 -17.41
C SER A 61 -16.77 12.11 -18.78
N LYS A 62 -16.64 12.89 -19.87
CA LYS A 62 -16.45 12.33 -21.21
C LYS A 62 -15.06 11.68 -21.35
N ARG A 63 -15.02 10.50 -21.97
CA ARG A 63 -13.79 9.73 -22.23
C ARG A 63 -12.69 10.54 -22.92
N TRP A 64 -13.06 11.37 -23.91
CA TRP A 64 -12.10 12.18 -24.66
C TRP A 64 -11.34 13.20 -23.77
N VAL A 65 -11.90 13.60 -22.63
CA VAL A 65 -11.22 14.50 -21.68
C VAL A 65 -10.01 13.80 -21.05
N ALA A 66 -10.15 12.52 -20.70
CA ALA A 66 -9.03 11.72 -20.20
C ALA A 66 -8.00 11.43 -21.30
N GLU A 67 -8.47 11.10 -22.50
CA GLU A 67 -7.60 10.83 -23.66
C GLU A 67 -6.74 12.06 -24.02
N VAL A 68 -7.32 13.27 -23.98
CA VAL A 68 -6.58 14.49 -24.28
C VAL A 68 -5.50 14.78 -23.25
N ARG A 69 -5.76 14.50 -21.98
CA ARG A 69 -4.75 14.60 -20.92
C ARG A 69 -3.62 13.59 -21.12
N GLU A 70 -3.96 12.34 -21.38
CA GLU A 70 -2.97 11.25 -21.50
C GLU A 70 -2.09 11.40 -22.75
N GLN A 71 -2.69 11.73 -23.90
CA GLN A 71 -1.99 11.83 -25.18
C GLN A 71 -1.30 13.17 -25.37
N TYR A 72 -1.90 14.27 -24.92
CA TYR A 72 -1.43 15.63 -25.23
C TYR A 72 -1.02 16.44 -24.01
N GLN A 73 -1.13 15.90 -22.78
CA GLN A 73 -0.81 16.60 -21.53
C GLN A 73 -1.64 17.89 -21.33
N ILE A 74 -2.86 17.92 -21.88
CA ILE A 74 -3.78 19.05 -21.78
C ILE A 74 -4.85 18.74 -20.73
N TYR A 75 -4.90 19.53 -19.67
CA TYR A 75 -5.86 19.39 -18.58
C TYR A 75 -7.10 20.25 -18.85
N ILE A 76 -8.26 19.62 -18.92
CA ILE A 76 -9.53 20.30 -19.23
C ILE A 76 -10.42 20.33 -17.99
N TYR A 77 -10.87 21.53 -17.65
CA TYR A 77 -11.74 21.81 -16.51
C TYR A 77 -13.05 22.42 -17.00
N PHE A 78 -14.17 21.76 -16.73
CA PHE A 78 -15.49 22.33 -16.94
C PHE A 78 -16.03 22.86 -15.61
N ILE A 79 -16.32 24.16 -15.56
CA ILE A 79 -16.84 24.82 -14.35
C ILE A 79 -18.07 25.62 -14.71
N ASP A 80 -19.08 25.58 -13.85
CA ASP A 80 -20.25 26.42 -13.95
C ASP A 80 -19.88 27.91 -13.79
N TYR A 81 -20.39 28.76 -14.67
CA TYR A 81 -20.06 30.20 -14.69
C TYR A 81 -20.41 30.90 -13.37
N SER A 82 -21.58 30.60 -12.78
CA SER A 82 -21.97 31.21 -11.49
C SER A 82 -21.01 30.82 -10.36
N ARG A 83 -20.46 29.61 -10.43
CA ARG A 83 -19.43 29.15 -9.50
C ARG A 83 -18.10 29.87 -9.70
N ILE A 84 -17.68 30.11 -10.94
CA ILE A 84 -16.49 30.92 -11.24
C ILE A 84 -16.65 32.32 -10.66
N GLU A 85 -17.80 32.98 -10.87
CA GLU A 85 -18.08 34.31 -10.33
C GLU A 85 -18.03 34.33 -8.79
N TYR A 86 -18.69 33.35 -8.15
CA TYR A 86 -18.68 33.21 -6.71
C TYR A 86 -17.26 33.03 -6.16
N GLN A 87 -16.48 32.09 -6.71
CA GLN A 87 -15.12 31.81 -6.27
C GLN A 87 -14.17 32.99 -6.53
N PHE A 88 -14.34 33.67 -7.67
CA PHE A 88 -13.61 34.89 -7.97
C PHE A 88 -13.90 36.01 -6.94
N SER A 89 -15.16 36.14 -6.52
CA SER A 89 -15.56 37.12 -5.50
C SER A 89 -14.82 36.89 -4.17
N LYS A 90 -14.65 35.61 -3.79
CA LYS A 90 -13.91 35.14 -2.60
C LYS A 90 -12.40 35.25 -2.75
N GLY A 91 -11.90 35.51 -3.96
CA GLY A 91 -10.47 35.61 -4.22
C GLY A 91 -9.77 34.27 -4.37
N HIS A 92 -10.47 33.26 -4.87
CA HIS A 92 -9.96 31.92 -5.07
C HIS A 92 -8.69 31.90 -5.96
N PRO A 93 -7.54 31.37 -5.49
CA PRO A 93 -6.26 31.43 -6.21
C PRO A 93 -6.23 30.74 -7.58
N PHE A 94 -6.82 29.56 -7.71
CA PHE A 94 -6.90 28.87 -9.00
C PHE A 94 -7.62 29.72 -10.07
N ILE A 95 -8.83 30.19 -9.76
CA ILE A 95 -9.61 31.04 -10.66
C ILE A 95 -8.86 32.33 -10.99
N GLU A 96 -8.22 32.97 -9.99
CA GLU A 96 -7.38 34.15 -10.21
C GLU A 96 -6.27 33.88 -11.22
N TYR A 97 -5.61 32.73 -11.15
CA TYR A 97 -4.52 32.41 -12.06
C TYR A 97 -5.02 32.04 -13.47
N TYR A 98 -6.03 31.18 -13.58
CA TYR A 98 -6.43 30.61 -14.88
C TYR A 98 -7.42 31.48 -15.68
N CYS A 99 -8.32 32.23 -15.03
CA CYS A 99 -9.34 33.06 -15.69
C CYS A 99 -8.87 34.49 -16.01
N GLN A 100 -7.66 34.63 -16.53
CA GLN A 100 -7.08 35.93 -16.88
C GLN A 100 -7.46 36.34 -18.30
N GLN A 101 -7.66 37.64 -18.54
CA GLN A 101 -8.03 38.14 -19.88
C GLN A 101 -7.01 37.74 -20.95
N SER A 102 -5.72 37.71 -20.62
CA SER A 102 -4.64 37.28 -21.53
C SER A 102 -4.70 35.80 -21.91
N SER A 103 -5.40 34.99 -21.13
CA SER A 103 -5.57 33.55 -21.34
C SER A 103 -6.88 33.23 -22.06
N MET A 104 -7.78 34.19 -22.25
CA MET A 104 -9.09 33.95 -22.85
C MET A 104 -8.95 33.76 -24.37
N ILE A 105 -9.46 32.64 -24.88
CA ILE A 105 -9.45 32.31 -26.32
C ILE A 105 -10.85 32.36 -26.94
N TYR A 106 -11.90 32.27 -26.13
CA TYR A 106 -13.29 32.36 -26.58
C TYR A 106 -14.16 33.03 -25.53
N GLN A 107 -15.10 33.85 -26.00
CA GLN A 107 -16.15 34.48 -25.21
C GLN A 107 -17.41 34.57 -26.07
N LYS A 108 -18.57 34.26 -25.50
CA LYS A 108 -19.86 34.40 -26.19
C LYS A 108 -20.21 35.89 -26.40
N GLU A 109 -20.53 36.28 -27.64
CA GLU A 109 -20.71 37.68 -28.09
C GLU A 109 -21.72 38.50 -27.28
N ASP A 110 -22.74 37.86 -26.68
CA ASP A 110 -23.78 38.53 -25.88
C ASP A 110 -23.55 38.54 -24.36
N SER A 111 -22.40 38.06 -23.87
CA SER A 111 -22.11 37.99 -22.43
C SER A 111 -21.70 39.35 -21.86
N ARG A 112 -22.66 40.12 -21.34
CA ARG A 112 -22.40 41.35 -20.55
C ARG A 112 -21.70 41.07 -19.20
N SER A 113 -21.70 39.82 -18.77
CA SER A 113 -21.03 39.32 -17.57
C SER A 113 -19.84 38.48 -18.01
N SER A 114 -18.67 39.11 -18.09
CA SER A 114 -17.41 38.37 -18.20
C SER A 114 -16.60 38.61 -16.94
N VAL A 115 -16.00 37.54 -16.42
CA VAL A 115 -15.08 37.64 -15.28
C VAL A 115 -13.73 38.11 -15.81
N LEU A 116 -13.67 39.39 -16.19
CA LEU A 116 -12.44 40.00 -16.70
C LEU A 116 -11.54 40.38 -15.53
N ILE A 117 -10.64 39.47 -15.18
CA ILE A 117 -9.63 39.70 -14.15
C ILE A 117 -8.51 40.57 -14.76
N ASN A 118 -8.43 41.84 -14.35
CA ASN A 118 -7.35 42.77 -14.72
C ASN A 118 -6.81 43.54 -13.50
N ARG A 119 -6.63 42.83 -12.37
CA ARG A 119 -6.02 43.39 -11.15
C ARG A 119 -4.57 42.93 -11.02
N ASN A 120 -3.76 43.66 -10.26
CA ASN A 120 -2.38 43.30 -9.94
C ASN A 120 -2.26 42.67 -8.53
N TRP A 121 -1.11 42.06 -8.21
CA TRP A 121 -0.86 41.47 -6.89
C TRP A 121 -1.17 42.43 -5.73
N LYS A 122 -0.82 43.73 -5.84
CA LYS A 122 -1.12 44.73 -4.79
C LYS A 122 -2.62 44.84 -4.48
N LYS A 123 -3.50 44.67 -5.46
CA LYS A 123 -4.96 44.66 -5.26
C LYS A 123 -5.50 43.30 -4.81
N TYR A 124 -4.81 42.20 -5.15
CA TYR A 124 -5.29 40.85 -4.87
C TYR A 124 -4.78 40.25 -3.55
N HIS A 125 -3.59 40.63 -3.07
CA HIS A 125 -2.93 39.98 -1.93
C HIS A 125 -3.80 39.86 -0.66
N LYS A 126 -4.63 40.88 -0.36
CA LYS A 126 -5.55 40.81 0.79
C LYS A 126 -6.59 39.72 0.64
N LYS A 127 -7.13 39.52 -0.56
CA LYS A 127 -8.08 38.44 -0.84
C LYS A 127 -7.42 37.08 -0.81
N PHE A 128 -6.20 36.97 -1.37
CA PHE A 128 -5.41 35.74 -1.28
C PHE A 128 -5.16 35.35 0.18
N ASN A 129 -4.61 36.27 0.98
CA ASN A 129 -4.32 36.02 2.39
C ASN A 129 -5.60 35.66 3.14
N HIS A 130 -6.71 36.38 2.93
CA HIS A 130 -7.97 36.03 3.60
C HIS A 130 -8.47 34.62 3.25
N TYR A 131 -8.32 34.19 1.98
CA TYR A 131 -8.69 32.84 1.56
C TYR A 131 -7.76 31.79 2.20
N GLU A 132 -6.45 32.03 2.21
CA GLU A 132 -5.43 31.19 2.88
C GLU A 132 -5.67 31.11 4.40
N ASP A 133 -5.93 32.23 5.06
CA ASP A 133 -6.23 32.34 6.50
C ASP A 133 -7.51 31.58 6.86
N THR A 134 -8.53 31.59 5.99
CA THR A 134 -9.79 30.85 6.23
C THR A 134 -9.52 29.35 6.28
N PHE A 135 -8.73 28.83 5.33
CA PHE A 135 -8.32 27.43 5.34
C PHE A 135 -7.58 27.08 6.64
N HIS A 136 -6.55 27.85 7.00
CA HIS A 136 -5.76 27.58 8.20
C HIS A 136 -6.59 27.61 9.48
N HIS A 137 -7.52 28.57 9.59
CA HIS A 137 -8.42 28.69 10.73
C HIS A 137 -9.35 27.48 10.88
N ASP A 138 -10.04 27.11 9.81
CA ASP A 138 -10.99 25.99 9.81
C ASP A 138 -10.26 24.65 10.05
N HIS A 139 -9.10 24.45 9.42
CA HIS A 139 -8.27 23.27 9.63
C HIS A 139 -7.80 23.17 11.09
N GLU A 140 -7.35 24.28 11.70
CA GLU A 140 -6.98 24.32 13.12
C GLU A 140 -8.16 23.96 14.02
N ILE A 141 -9.39 24.41 13.71
CA ILE A 141 -10.59 24.02 14.47
C ILE A 141 -10.81 22.50 14.41
N HIS A 142 -10.73 21.90 13.22
CA HIS A 142 -10.89 20.46 13.05
C HIS A 142 -9.79 19.66 13.77
N GLN A 143 -8.54 20.10 13.66
CA GLN A 143 -7.40 19.49 14.32
C GLN A 143 -7.54 19.55 15.86
N LEU A 144 -7.88 20.71 16.42
CA LEU A 144 -8.12 20.88 17.86
C LEU A 144 -9.30 20.01 18.35
N GLN A 145 -10.32 19.80 17.52
CA GLN A 145 -11.42 18.90 17.85
C GLN A 145 -10.93 17.45 17.96
N VAL A 146 -10.13 16.99 17.00
CA VAL A 146 -9.53 15.65 17.04
C VAL A 146 -8.67 15.46 18.29
N GLU A 147 -7.79 16.42 18.60
CA GLU A 147 -6.90 16.36 19.77
C GLU A 147 -7.67 16.29 21.10
N ARG A 148 -8.78 17.05 21.22
CA ARG A 148 -9.66 16.97 22.38
C ARG A 148 -10.30 15.59 22.53
N LEU A 149 -10.80 15.03 21.43
CA LEU A 149 -11.44 13.71 21.44
C LEU A 149 -10.45 12.59 21.79
N ILE A 150 -9.20 12.71 21.34
CA ILE A 150 -8.11 11.81 21.75
C ILE A 150 -7.88 11.92 23.27
N ALA A 151 -7.76 13.15 23.80
CA ALA A 151 -7.57 13.37 25.23
C ALA A 151 -8.75 12.87 26.10
N GLU A 152 -9.95 12.87 25.54
CA GLU A 152 -11.18 12.37 26.16
C GLU A 152 -11.36 10.84 25.99
N ASN A 153 -10.44 10.14 25.32
CA ASN A 153 -10.55 8.71 24.97
C ASN A 153 -11.84 8.35 24.20
N SER A 154 -12.34 9.27 23.38
CA SER A 154 -13.57 9.09 22.60
C SER A 154 -13.24 8.42 21.26
N TYR A 155 -12.80 7.16 21.28
CA TYR A 155 -12.18 6.47 20.12
C TYR A 155 -12.98 6.55 18.81
N ASN A 156 -14.27 6.18 18.82
CA ASN A 156 -15.13 6.26 17.64
C ASN A 156 -15.24 7.70 17.09
N SER A 157 -15.30 8.69 17.99
CA SER A 157 -15.37 10.10 17.62
C SER A 157 -14.06 10.62 17.03
N VAL A 158 -12.91 10.06 17.44
CA VAL A 158 -11.61 10.37 16.84
C VAL A 158 -11.58 9.96 15.37
N PHE A 159 -11.94 8.71 15.07
CA PHE A 159 -11.99 8.21 13.68
C PHE A 159 -12.94 9.01 12.79
N THR A 160 -14.16 9.28 13.25
CA THR A 160 -15.13 10.08 12.48
C THR A 160 -14.73 11.55 12.35
N SER A 161 -13.92 12.09 13.27
CA SER A 161 -13.39 13.45 13.16
C SER A 161 -12.19 13.53 12.21
N TYR A 162 -11.33 12.51 12.20
CA TYR A 162 -10.28 12.38 11.18
C TYR A 162 -10.85 12.20 9.78
N GLU A 163 -11.90 11.39 9.61
CA GLU A 163 -12.59 11.26 8.32
C GLU A 163 -13.02 12.63 7.79
N LYS A 164 -13.69 13.44 8.62
CA LYS A 164 -14.14 14.79 8.26
C LYS A 164 -12.98 15.73 7.93
N LEU A 165 -11.89 15.68 8.70
CA LEU A 165 -10.70 16.49 8.46
C LEU A 165 -10.03 16.11 7.13
N ILE A 166 -9.87 14.81 6.87
CA ILE A 166 -9.31 14.30 5.61
C ILE A 166 -10.22 14.68 4.43
N GLU A 167 -11.54 14.54 4.56
CA GLU A 167 -12.50 14.98 3.54
C GLU A 167 -12.39 16.48 3.27
N TYR A 168 -12.29 17.30 4.32
CA TYR A 168 -12.11 18.75 4.23
C TYR A 168 -10.82 19.11 3.47
N ASP A 169 -9.69 18.50 3.83
CA ASP A 169 -8.42 18.76 3.18
C ASP A 169 -8.40 18.31 1.71
N LEU A 170 -8.96 17.14 1.41
CA LEU A 170 -9.08 16.66 0.02
C LEU A 170 -10.01 17.57 -0.81
N GLU A 171 -11.10 18.07 -0.22
CA GLU A 171 -11.95 19.09 -0.88
C GLU A 171 -11.18 20.37 -1.21
N TYR A 172 -10.34 20.84 -0.30
CA TYR A 172 -9.49 22.01 -0.54
C TYR A 172 -8.44 21.74 -1.63
N LEU A 173 -7.84 20.55 -1.66
CA LEU A 173 -6.95 20.15 -2.75
C LEU A 173 -7.70 20.13 -4.09
N GLU A 174 -8.92 19.58 -4.15
CA GLU A 174 -9.74 19.61 -5.38
C GLU A 174 -9.95 21.04 -5.87
N GLU A 175 -10.27 21.98 -4.98
CA GLU A 175 -10.43 23.39 -5.30
C GLU A 175 -9.14 24.01 -5.85
N LEU A 176 -8.02 23.81 -5.17
CA LEU A 176 -6.75 24.43 -5.54
C LEU A 176 -6.13 23.86 -6.82
N PHE A 177 -6.51 22.64 -7.22
CA PHE A 177 -6.03 21.99 -8.44
C PHE A 177 -7.00 22.04 -9.62
N THR A 178 -8.30 22.21 -9.38
CA THR A 178 -9.32 22.16 -10.44
C THR A 178 -10.25 23.37 -10.49
N GLY A 179 -10.21 24.23 -9.47
CA GLY A 179 -11.14 25.36 -9.30
C GLY A 179 -12.56 24.93 -8.91
N ASN A 180 -12.76 23.64 -8.62
CA ASN A 180 -14.07 23.04 -8.38
C ASN A 180 -13.99 22.05 -7.22
N ARG A 181 -15.07 21.93 -6.43
CA ARG A 181 -15.27 20.79 -5.50
C ARG A 181 -16.22 19.82 -6.15
N THR A 182 -15.90 18.55 -6.03
CA THR A 182 -16.83 17.48 -6.38
C THR A 182 -17.68 17.12 -5.17
N PHE A 183 -18.95 17.52 -5.22
CA PHE A 183 -19.93 17.10 -4.24
C PHE A 183 -20.49 15.71 -4.60
N ASN A 184 -20.91 14.94 -3.60
CA ASN A 184 -21.58 13.64 -3.76
C ASN A 184 -20.71 12.51 -4.37
N ILE A 185 -19.41 12.49 -4.05
CA ILE A 185 -18.56 11.33 -4.29
C ILE A 185 -17.92 10.87 -2.98
N ASP A 186 -17.74 9.57 -2.87
CA ASP A 186 -17.05 8.94 -1.74
C ASP A 186 -15.54 9.28 -1.71
N LEU A 187 -14.94 9.08 -0.53
CA LEU A 187 -13.54 9.36 -0.26
C LEU A 187 -12.59 8.62 -1.23
N ASN A 188 -12.91 7.37 -1.57
CA ASN A 188 -12.17 6.56 -2.53
C ASN A 188 -12.06 7.25 -3.91
N LYS A 189 -13.19 7.73 -4.44
CA LYS A 189 -13.23 8.47 -5.72
C LYS A 189 -12.51 9.80 -5.64
N ARG A 190 -12.57 10.51 -4.51
CA ARG A 190 -11.86 11.78 -4.30
C ARG A 190 -10.35 11.60 -4.39
N ILE A 191 -9.81 10.65 -3.62
CA ILE A 191 -8.38 10.30 -3.64
C ILE A 191 -7.95 9.95 -5.06
N ASN A 192 -8.67 9.05 -5.73
CA ASN A 192 -8.35 8.63 -7.11
C ASN A 192 -8.34 9.78 -8.13
N LYS A 193 -9.24 10.76 -8.00
CA LYS A 193 -9.25 11.95 -8.86
C LYS A 193 -8.05 12.85 -8.60
N LEU A 194 -7.66 13.02 -7.33
CA LEU A 194 -6.53 13.86 -6.96
C LEU A 194 -5.18 13.27 -7.37
N LEU A 195 -5.06 11.94 -7.47
CA LEU A 195 -3.84 11.27 -7.98
C LEU A 195 -3.42 11.73 -9.39
N ILE A 196 -4.35 12.26 -10.18
CA ILE A 196 -4.07 12.82 -11.52
C ILE A 196 -3.18 14.08 -11.42
N TYR A 197 -3.31 14.82 -10.31
CA TYR A 197 -2.63 16.09 -10.07
C TYR A 197 -1.50 15.98 -9.04
N ILE A 198 -1.65 15.06 -8.08
CA ILE A 198 -0.73 14.83 -6.96
C ILE A 198 -0.41 13.32 -6.88
N PRO A 199 0.44 12.77 -7.75
CA PRO A 199 0.82 11.35 -7.69
C PRO A 199 1.42 10.95 -6.33
N GLU A 200 2.14 11.87 -5.69
CA GLU A 200 2.74 11.71 -4.36
C GLU A 200 1.71 11.31 -3.30
N LEU A 201 0.45 11.69 -3.48
CA LEU A 201 -0.64 11.37 -2.55
C LEU A 201 -0.77 9.84 -2.34
N LYS A 202 -0.37 9.01 -3.32
CA LYS A 202 -0.35 7.55 -3.19
C LYS A 202 0.46 7.05 -1.99
N LEU A 203 1.51 7.78 -1.58
CA LEU A 203 2.37 7.41 -0.45
C LEU A 203 1.63 7.27 0.88
N HIS A 204 0.45 7.87 1.00
CA HIS A 204 -0.28 7.95 2.25
C HIS A 204 -1.47 6.99 2.33
N PHE A 205 -1.86 6.34 1.23
CA PHE A 205 -3.08 5.53 1.17
C PHE A 205 -2.82 4.11 0.68
N VAL A 206 -2.81 3.15 1.60
CA VAL A 206 -2.75 1.72 1.28
C VAL A 206 -4.00 1.29 0.53
N LYS A 207 -3.82 0.76 -0.68
CA LYS A 207 -4.91 0.25 -1.52
C LYS A 207 -5.36 -1.12 -1.06
N LYS A 208 -6.68 -1.32 -0.97
CA LYS A 208 -7.33 -2.63 -0.87
C LYS A 208 -7.47 -3.28 -2.23
N ASN A 209 -7.87 -2.48 -3.22
CA ASN A 209 -7.97 -2.88 -4.62
C ASN A 209 -7.74 -1.65 -5.53
N GLN A 210 -8.06 -1.77 -6.81
CA GLN A 210 -7.84 -0.68 -7.77
C GLN A 210 -8.64 0.59 -7.47
N HIS A 211 -9.70 0.49 -6.66
CA HIS A 211 -10.65 1.58 -6.42
C HIS A 211 -10.77 1.95 -4.94
N GLU A 212 -10.55 1.02 -4.03
CA GLU A 212 -10.77 1.18 -2.59
C GLU A 212 -9.45 1.26 -1.80
N TYR A 213 -9.48 2.05 -0.72
CA TYR A 213 -8.38 2.24 0.21
C TYR A 213 -8.73 1.67 1.59
N PHE A 214 -7.71 1.15 2.28
CA PHE A 214 -7.86 0.58 3.62
C PHE A 214 -8.48 1.58 4.62
N ILE A 215 -8.11 2.86 4.54
CA ILE A 215 -8.59 3.86 5.50
C ILE A 215 -10.09 4.10 5.40
N THR A 216 -10.68 3.97 4.20
CA THR A 216 -12.13 4.16 4.03
C THR A 216 -12.91 3.00 4.65
N GLU A 217 -12.36 1.79 4.57
CA GLU A 217 -12.94 0.61 5.21
C GLU A 217 -12.95 0.76 6.74
N ILE A 218 -11.87 1.29 7.34
CA ILE A 218 -11.85 1.59 8.79
C ILE A 218 -12.95 2.59 9.16
N PHE A 219 -13.14 3.64 8.37
CA PHE A 219 -14.19 4.63 8.66
C PHE A 219 -15.59 4.02 8.55
N GLU A 220 -15.82 3.16 7.57
CA GLU A 220 -17.08 2.40 7.44
C GLU A 220 -17.29 1.43 8.61
N GLU A 221 -16.26 0.65 8.98
CA GLU A 221 -16.29 -0.24 10.15
C GLU A 221 -16.60 0.54 11.43
N THR A 222 -15.98 1.70 11.63
CA THR A 222 -16.24 2.56 12.80
C THR A 222 -17.69 3.03 12.85
N LYS A 223 -18.28 3.43 11.71
CA LYS A 223 -19.69 3.86 11.66
C LYS A 223 -20.63 2.72 12.02
N ASN A 224 -20.37 1.52 11.52
CA ASN A 224 -21.17 0.34 11.86
C ASN A 224 -21.09 0.03 13.36
N LEU A 225 -19.90 0.11 13.97
CA LEU A 225 -19.74 -0.08 15.42
C LEU A 225 -20.50 0.99 16.23
N ILE A 226 -20.51 2.25 15.78
CA ILE A 226 -21.32 3.30 16.42
C ILE A 226 -22.82 2.96 16.37
N GLU A 227 -23.33 2.45 15.26
CA GLU A 227 -24.73 2.03 15.15
C GLU A 227 -25.07 0.84 16.05
N GLU A 228 -24.08 0.00 16.37
CA GLU A 228 -24.18 -1.15 17.26
C GLU A 228 -23.89 -0.80 18.75
N ASP A 229 -23.68 0.48 19.08
CA ASP A 229 -23.24 0.95 20.41
C ASP A 229 -21.94 0.28 20.91
N ASP A 230 -21.04 -0.10 20.00
CA ASP A 230 -19.74 -0.72 20.30
C ASP A 230 -18.56 0.23 20.00
N ILE A 231 -17.38 -0.09 20.54
CA ILE A 231 -16.18 0.75 20.49
C ILE A 231 -15.13 0.11 19.59
N ILE A 232 -14.53 0.92 18.71
CA ILE A 232 -13.33 0.52 17.98
C ILE A 232 -12.09 0.60 18.88
N TYR A 233 -11.44 -0.55 19.10
CA TYR A 233 -10.19 -0.64 19.86
C TYR A 233 -9.00 -0.65 18.89
N ASN A 234 -8.72 0.50 18.28
CA ASN A 234 -7.62 0.67 17.33
C ASN A 234 -6.97 2.06 17.45
N SER A 235 -6.72 2.51 18.69
CA SER A 235 -6.09 3.80 18.98
C SER A 235 -4.67 3.91 18.42
N GLU A 236 -4.01 2.78 18.21
CA GLU A 236 -2.67 2.63 17.67
C GLU A 236 -2.55 3.14 16.23
N MET A 237 -3.68 3.28 15.51
CA MET A 237 -3.76 3.87 14.17
C MET A 237 -3.85 5.40 14.16
N PHE A 238 -4.04 6.06 15.31
CA PHE A 238 -4.19 7.52 15.36
C PHE A 238 -2.96 8.25 14.83
N ASP A 239 -1.76 7.74 15.07
CA ASP A 239 -0.53 8.31 14.52
C ASP A 239 -0.51 8.23 12.99
N SER A 240 -0.98 7.14 12.40
CA SER A 240 -1.08 6.99 10.95
C SER A 240 -2.11 7.96 10.35
N LEU A 241 -3.26 8.14 11.01
CA LEU A 241 -4.27 9.13 10.61
C LEU A 241 -3.74 10.57 10.71
N ARG A 242 -2.97 10.88 11.76
CA ARG A 242 -2.28 12.17 11.90
C ARG A 242 -1.29 12.39 10.75
N ILE A 243 -0.46 11.40 10.42
CA ILE A 243 0.51 11.49 9.31
C ILE A 243 -0.21 11.78 7.98
N ILE A 244 -1.35 11.13 7.72
CA ILE A 244 -2.16 11.40 6.52
C ILE A 244 -2.63 12.86 6.53
N SER A 245 -3.23 13.33 7.62
CA SER A 245 -3.73 14.71 7.74
C SER A 245 -2.63 15.75 7.60
N ASP A 246 -1.49 15.59 8.30
CA ASP A 246 -0.33 16.48 8.21
C ASP A 246 0.22 16.56 6.77
N SER A 247 0.23 15.43 6.08
CA SER A 247 0.69 15.35 4.69
C SER A 247 -0.28 16.07 3.74
N LEU A 248 -1.59 15.92 3.93
CA LEU A 248 -2.61 16.65 3.17
C LEU A 248 -2.49 18.16 3.37
N TYR A 249 -2.38 18.60 4.64
CA TYR A 249 -2.13 20.00 4.98
C TYR A 249 -0.87 20.55 4.29
N THR A 250 0.19 19.75 4.24
CA THR A 250 1.44 20.10 3.56
C THR A 250 1.22 20.27 2.06
N PHE A 251 0.52 19.36 1.39
CA PHE A 251 0.17 19.51 -0.03
C PHE A 251 -0.63 20.79 -0.31
N ILE A 252 -1.57 21.13 0.58
CA ILE A 252 -2.37 22.36 0.47
C ILE A 252 -1.48 23.60 0.59
N THR A 253 -0.63 23.64 1.62
CA THR A 253 0.29 24.76 1.88
C THR A 253 1.27 24.97 0.74
N VAL A 254 1.87 23.88 0.23
CA VAL A 254 2.74 23.90 -0.96
C VAL A 254 1.97 24.41 -2.17
N ARG A 255 0.71 24.00 -2.34
CA ARG A 255 -0.12 24.46 -3.46
C ARG A 255 -0.49 25.95 -3.35
N PHE A 256 -0.79 26.46 -2.16
CA PHE A 256 -0.96 27.89 -1.93
C PHE A 256 0.30 28.68 -2.31
N TYR A 257 1.46 28.24 -1.83
CA TYR A 257 2.75 28.85 -2.18
C TYR A 257 2.96 28.88 -3.70
N ASN A 258 2.73 27.75 -4.38
CA ASN A 258 2.86 27.63 -5.82
C ASN A 258 1.92 28.58 -6.57
N LEU A 259 0.64 28.62 -6.23
CA LEU A 259 -0.32 29.55 -6.86
C LEU A 259 0.04 31.01 -6.59
N LYS A 260 0.45 31.34 -5.36
CA LYS A 260 0.94 32.68 -4.99
C LYS A 260 2.13 33.09 -5.85
N TYR A 261 3.09 32.18 -6.02
CA TYR A 261 4.27 32.40 -6.84
C TYR A 261 3.90 32.59 -8.31
N LEU A 262 3.06 31.73 -8.87
CA LEU A 262 2.60 31.81 -10.26
C LEU A 262 1.83 33.10 -10.55
N ILE A 263 0.94 33.50 -9.64
CA ILE A 263 0.20 34.77 -9.72
C ILE A 263 1.18 35.95 -9.65
N LYS A 264 2.15 35.95 -8.73
CA LYS A 264 3.18 37.01 -8.64
C LYS A 264 4.09 37.07 -9.88
N LYS A 265 4.59 35.93 -10.36
CA LYS A 265 5.43 35.81 -11.57
C LYS A 265 4.69 36.24 -12.83
N GLN A 266 3.36 36.07 -12.86
CA GLN A 266 2.55 36.64 -13.93
C GLN A 266 2.57 38.18 -13.94
N TYR A 267 2.87 38.83 -12.81
CA TYR A 267 3.01 40.28 -12.68
C TYR A 267 4.47 40.78 -12.73
N GLU A 268 5.48 39.91 -12.67
CA GLU A 268 6.91 40.26 -12.67
C GLU A 268 7.71 39.39 -13.67
N LYS A 269 8.42 40.02 -14.62
CA LYS A 269 9.27 39.33 -15.60
C LYS A 269 10.45 38.60 -14.92
N ILE A 270 10.34 37.26 -14.86
CA ILE A 270 11.38 36.21 -14.95
C ILE A 270 12.40 36.07 -13.79
N CYS A 271 12.43 34.89 -13.14
CA CYS A 271 13.57 33.94 -13.18
C CYS A 271 13.21 32.54 -12.62
N ASN A 272 14.03 31.55 -12.96
CA ASN A 272 13.84 30.09 -12.77
C ASN A 272 14.61 29.56 -11.55
N ALA A 273 14.14 28.46 -10.97
CA ALA A 273 14.97 27.52 -10.21
C ALA A 273 14.44 26.11 -10.51
N GLY A 274 15.32 25.25 -11.01
CA GLY A 274 15.07 23.81 -11.12
C GLY A 274 15.62 23.13 -9.87
N GLU A 275 14.88 22.15 -9.35
CA GLU A 275 15.37 21.26 -8.30
C GLU A 275 15.78 19.93 -8.92
N SER A 276 17.03 19.55 -8.63
CA SER A 276 17.61 18.26 -8.96
C SER A 276 17.10 17.20 -8.00
N LEU A 277 16.68 16.07 -8.56
CA LEU A 277 16.48 14.81 -7.84
C LEU A 277 17.81 14.37 -7.21
N PHE A 278 17.75 13.98 -5.94
CA PHE A 278 18.84 13.34 -5.23
C PHE A 278 19.15 11.99 -5.90
N PRO A 279 20.39 11.72 -6.32
CA PRO A 279 20.80 10.37 -6.69
C PRO A 279 20.96 9.56 -5.39
N ILE A 280 20.21 8.46 -5.30
CA ILE A 280 20.45 7.42 -4.32
C ILE A 280 21.80 6.77 -4.67
N GLU A 281 22.69 6.68 -3.69
CA GLU A 281 24.00 6.05 -3.84
C GLU A 281 23.84 4.58 -4.25
N ASP A 282 24.38 4.24 -5.42
CA ASP A 282 24.53 2.86 -5.89
C ASP A 282 25.49 2.12 -4.94
N SER A 283 24.92 1.28 -4.07
CA SER A 283 25.67 0.28 -3.33
C SER A 283 26.20 -0.82 -4.28
N PRO A 284 27.31 -1.51 -3.93
CA PRO A 284 27.97 -2.42 -4.85
C PRO A 284 27.08 -3.61 -5.24
N LYS A 285 26.87 -3.77 -6.54
CA LYS A 285 25.98 -4.74 -7.17
C LYS A 285 26.46 -6.17 -6.94
N ASP A 286 25.69 -6.98 -6.21
CA ASP A 286 25.81 -8.44 -6.23
C ASP A 286 25.16 -8.94 -7.54
N GLU A 287 25.97 -9.45 -8.47
CA GLU A 287 25.52 -9.92 -9.79
C GLU A 287 24.50 -11.08 -9.68
N ILE A 288 24.55 -11.88 -8.61
CA ILE A 288 23.58 -12.95 -8.35
C ILE A 288 22.24 -12.35 -7.93
N LEU A 289 22.28 -11.31 -7.09
CA LEU A 289 21.10 -10.59 -6.62
C LEU A 289 20.34 -9.93 -7.78
N GLU A 290 21.04 -9.22 -8.67
CA GLU A 290 20.41 -8.56 -9.84
C GLU A 290 19.76 -9.59 -10.78
N LYS A 291 20.47 -10.66 -11.13
CA LYS A 291 19.93 -11.73 -11.99
C LYS A 291 18.74 -12.44 -11.35
N ALA A 292 18.74 -12.60 -10.04
CA ALA A 292 17.61 -13.18 -9.32
C ALA A 292 16.39 -12.25 -9.35
N ILE A 293 16.57 -10.96 -9.12
CA ILE A 293 15.51 -9.94 -9.21
C ILE A 293 14.92 -9.91 -10.62
N ASP A 294 15.75 -9.82 -11.66
CA ASP A 294 15.30 -9.84 -13.06
C ASP A 294 14.48 -11.09 -13.34
N ARG A 295 14.93 -12.25 -12.86
CA ARG A 295 14.19 -13.49 -13.05
C ARG A 295 12.86 -13.50 -12.31
N ILE A 296 12.80 -13.03 -11.07
CA ILE A 296 11.57 -12.93 -10.27
C ILE A 296 10.53 -12.07 -11.01
N LEU A 297 10.95 -10.93 -11.55
CA LEU A 297 10.07 -9.99 -12.26
C LEU A 297 9.47 -10.55 -13.55
N THR A 298 10.02 -11.64 -14.11
CA THR A 298 9.40 -12.32 -15.27
C THR A 298 8.14 -13.13 -14.93
N PHE A 299 7.87 -13.42 -13.65
CA PHE A 299 6.75 -14.26 -13.21
C PHE A 299 5.60 -13.48 -12.56
N ALA A 300 5.85 -12.27 -12.07
CA ALA A 300 4.86 -11.49 -11.35
C ALA A 300 5.10 -9.98 -11.49
N GLU A 301 4.00 -9.22 -11.61
CA GLU A 301 4.01 -7.77 -11.45
C GLU A 301 4.10 -7.44 -9.96
N LEU A 302 5.29 -7.07 -9.51
CA LEU A 302 5.56 -6.76 -8.10
C LEU A 302 5.53 -5.25 -7.85
N GLU A 303 5.04 -4.86 -6.67
CA GLU A 303 5.17 -3.50 -6.16
C GLU A 303 6.60 -3.25 -5.70
N GLN A 304 7.11 -4.09 -4.81
CA GLN A 304 8.41 -3.94 -4.18
C GLN A 304 9.05 -5.30 -3.88
N ILE A 305 10.38 -5.35 -3.86
CA ILE A 305 11.16 -6.49 -3.37
C ILE A 305 12.13 -6.01 -2.31
N TYR A 306 12.11 -6.67 -1.14
CA TYR A 306 13.05 -6.42 -0.06
C TYR A 306 13.98 -7.63 0.09
N PHE A 307 15.28 -7.41 -0.01
CA PHE A 307 16.32 -8.35 0.37
C PHE A 307 16.71 -8.10 1.83
N PHE A 308 16.30 -8.99 2.72
CA PHE A 308 16.36 -8.72 4.16
C PHE A 308 17.34 -9.60 4.93
N HIS A 309 17.80 -10.69 4.33
CA HIS A 309 18.76 -11.57 4.99
C HIS A 309 19.55 -12.43 4.00
N GLN A 310 20.72 -12.88 4.44
CA GLN A 310 21.58 -13.79 3.70
C GLN A 310 22.32 -14.69 4.67
N THR A 311 22.35 -15.99 4.39
CA THR A 311 23.15 -16.97 5.13
C THR A 311 24.10 -17.70 4.20
N THR A 312 25.17 -18.27 4.77
CA THR A 312 26.10 -19.12 4.05
C THR A 312 26.45 -20.30 4.93
N TYR A 313 26.13 -21.50 4.47
CA TYR A 313 26.38 -22.76 5.18
C TYR A 313 27.14 -23.70 4.24
N GLY A 314 28.38 -24.01 4.60
CA GLY A 314 29.31 -24.69 3.69
C GLY A 314 29.47 -23.90 2.40
N ASP A 315 29.24 -24.56 1.27
CA ASP A 315 29.31 -23.96 -0.07
C ASP A 315 27.98 -23.38 -0.55
N VAL A 316 26.91 -23.45 0.26
CA VAL A 316 25.57 -23.01 -0.12
C VAL A 316 25.27 -21.63 0.47
N LYS A 317 24.89 -20.69 -0.40
CA LYS A 317 24.48 -19.34 -0.04
C LYS A 317 22.97 -19.19 -0.20
N THR A 318 22.28 -18.76 0.85
CA THR A 318 20.82 -18.58 0.84
C THR A 318 20.46 -17.11 0.93
N TYR A 319 19.65 -16.62 -0.02
CA TYR A 319 19.13 -15.26 -0.07
C TYR A 319 17.67 -15.22 0.35
N TYR A 320 17.30 -14.24 1.17
CA TYR A 320 15.95 -14.10 1.73
C TYR A 320 15.27 -12.84 1.18
N PHE A 321 14.10 -13.03 0.56
CA PHE A 321 13.33 -11.96 -0.06
C PHE A 321 11.91 -11.88 0.48
N LEU A 322 11.44 -10.65 0.70
CA LEU A 322 10.02 -10.34 0.82
C LEU A 322 9.56 -9.74 -0.51
N LEU A 323 8.58 -10.38 -1.13
CA LEU A 323 7.94 -9.96 -2.37
C LEU A 323 6.60 -9.32 -2.03
N ILE A 324 6.43 -8.05 -2.37
CA ILE A 324 5.16 -7.34 -2.23
C ILE A 324 4.56 -7.13 -3.61
N GLY A 325 3.34 -7.60 -3.83
CA GLY A 325 2.62 -7.41 -5.08
C GLY A 325 1.30 -8.15 -5.07
N LEU A 326 0.41 -7.82 -6.01
CA LEU A 326 -0.92 -8.43 -6.08
C LEU A 326 -0.84 -9.89 -6.51
N ASN A 327 -1.58 -10.75 -5.79
CA ASN A 327 -1.71 -12.18 -6.10
C ASN A 327 -0.36 -12.92 -6.10
N VAL A 328 0.56 -12.59 -5.18
CA VAL A 328 1.81 -13.34 -4.97
C VAL A 328 1.50 -14.57 -4.11
N ASN A 329 0.82 -15.54 -4.72
CA ASN A 329 0.39 -16.76 -4.05
C ASN A 329 1.48 -17.85 -4.04
N ASN A 330 1.22 -18.93 -3.29
CA ASN A 330 2.18 -20.03 -3.13
C ASN A 330 2.53 -20.74 -4.45
N GLU A 331 1.62 -20.79 -5.42
CA GLU A 331 1.88 -21.40 -6.73
C GLU A 331 2.89 -20.57 -7.52
N LYS A 332 2.73 -19.24 -7.55
CA LYS A 332 3.70 -18.34 -8.15
C LYS A 332 5.05 -18.41 -7.45
N ILE A 333 5.06 -18.39 -6.12
CA ILE A 333 6.31 -18.52 -5.34
C ILE A 333 7.03 -19.83 -5.69
N LYS A 334 6.32 -20.96 -5.78
CA LYS A 334 6.89 -22.24 -6.20
C LYS A 334 7.48 -22.18 -7.61
N ALA A 335 6.77 -21.58 -8.56
CA ALA A 335 7.25 -21.43 -9.94
C ALA A 335 8.53 -20.58 -10.01
N ILE A 336 8.56 -19.45 -9.28
CA ILE A 336 9.73 -18.58 -9.18
C ILE A 336 10.91 -19.35 -8.57
N THR A 337 10.69 -20.01 -7.43
CA THR A 337 11.72 -20.78 -6.71
C THR A 337 12.31 -21.87 -7.61
N HIS A 338 11.48 -22.64 -8.30
CA HIS A 338 11.93 -23.67 -9.24
C HIS A 338 12.78 -23.06 -10.36
N SER A 339 12.36 -21.91 -10.88
CA SER A 339 13.11 -21.26 -11.94
C SER A 339 14.45 -20.69 -11.47
N LEU A 340 14.54 -20.15 -10.26
CA LEU A 340 15.79 -19.67 -9.68
C LEU A 340 16.75 -20.84 -9.44
N MET A 341 16.24 -21.96 -8.90
CA MET A 341 17.02 -23.17 -8.73
C MET A 341 17.57 -23.73 -10.05
N SER A 342 16.78 -23.68 -11.13
CA SER A 342 17.23 -24.08 -12.48
C SER A 342 18.35 -23.17 -13.02
N LEU A 343 18.29 -21.86 -12.71
CA LEU A 343 19.25 -20.88 -13.20
C LEU A 343 20.58 -20.90 -12.43
N PHE A 344 20.51 -21.03 -11.10
CA PHE A 344 21.68 -20.89 -10.22
C PHE A 344 22.17 -22.21 -9.62
N GLY A 345 21.50 -23.33 -9.90
CA GLY A 345 21.85 -24.65 -9.38
C GLY A 345 21.63 -24.75 -7.87
N THR A 346 22.37 -25.65 -7.21
CA THR A 346 22.22 -25.96 -5.78
C THR A 346 23.10 -25.11 -4.86
N GLN A 347 24.04 -24.36 -5.43
CA GLN A 347 24.97 -23.50 -4.68
C GLN A 347 24.29 -22.24 -4.15
N TYR A 348 23.20 -21.81 -4.79
CA TYR A 348 22.43 -20.64 -4.38
C TYR A 348 20.99 -21.03 -4.13
N ARG A 349 20.49 -20.71 -2.93
CA ARG A 349 19.09 -20.93 -2.54
C ARG A 349 18.39 -19.61 -2.34
N PHE A 350 17.09 -19.61 -2.61
CA PHE A 350 16.25 -18.41 -2.58
C PHE A 350 15.01 -18.70 -1.74
N LEU A 351 14.88 -18.00 -0.62
CA LEU A 351 13.69 -18.04 0.22
C LEU A 351 12.83 -16.83 -0.08
N LEU A 352 11.59 -17.07 -0.49
CA LEU A 352 10.66 -16.04 -0.91
C LEU A 352 9.45 -16.04 0.02
N VAL A 353 9.22 -14.92 0.70
CA VAL A 353 7.99 -14.63 1.44
C VAL A 353 7.18 -13.68 0.57
N GLY A 354 5.95 -14.03 0.19
CA GLY A 354 5.13 -13.21 -0.69
C GLY A 354 3.81 -12.81 -0.06
N HIS A 355 3.48 -11.52 -0.12
CA HIS A 355 2.22 -10.97 0.39
C HIS A 355 1.73 -9.79 -0.43
N ASP A 356 0.42 -9.57 -0.39
CA ASP A 356 -0.18 -8.32 -0.83
C ASP A 356 0.03 -7.25 0.27
N ARG A 357 0.29 -5.98 -0.10
CA ARG A 357 0.46 -4.89 0.89
C ARG A 357 -0.75 -4.72 1.79
N TYR A 358 -1.94 -4.86 1.22
CA TYR A 358 -3.20 -4.83 1.96
C TYR A 358 -3.30 -5.95 3.00
N TRP A 359 -2.79 -7.15 2.68
CA TRP A 359 -2.76 -8.25 3.63
C TRP A 359 -1.86 -7.91 4.82
N ILE A 360 -0.68 -7.35 4.57
CA ILE A 360 0.22 -6.88 5.66
C ILE A 360 -0.52 -5.84 6.51
N GLN A 361 -1.16 -4.85 5.88
CA GLN A 361 -1.91 -3.79 6.55
C GLN A 361 -3.04 -4.32 7.46
N LYS A 362 -3.78 -5.34 7.03
CA LYS A 362 -4.87 -5.93 7.82
C LYS A 362 -4.39 -6.83 8.96
N ASN A 363 -3.13 -7.26 8.94
CA ASN A 363 -2.57 -8.18 9.94
C ASN A 363 -1.45 -7.53 10.78
N LEU A 364 -1.38 -6.20 10.85
CA LEU A 364 -0.33 -5.49 11.60
C LEU A 364 -0.33 -5.85 13.08
N ARG A 365 -1.51 -5.91 13.72
CA ARG A 365 -1.64 -6.31 15.13
C ARG A 365 -0.89 -7.59 15.49
N GLU A 366 -0.88 -8.57 14.60
CA GLU A 366 -0.17 -9.83 14.84
C GLU A 366 1.26 -9.81 14.30
N TYR A 367 1.47 -9.29 13.09
CA TYR A 367 2.68 -9.55 12.32
C TYR A 367 3.56 -8.32 12.08
N GLN A 368 3.18 -7.14 12.59
CA GLN A 368 3.95 -5.90 12.40
C GLN A 368 5.41 -6.05 12.83
N SER A 369 5.66 -6.73 13.96
CA SER A 369 7.01 -6.99 14.48
C SER A 369 7.92 -7.70 13.48
N PHE A 370 7.37 -8.51 12.57
CA PHE A 370 8.15 -9.13 11.50
C PHE A 370 8.40 -8.16 10.34
N PHE A 371 7.34 -7.51 9.85
CA PHE A 371 7.42 -6.71 8.63
C PHE A 371 8.16 -5.39 8.82
N VAL A 372 8.04 -4.71 9.97
CA VAL A 372 8.64 -3.38 10.18
C VAL A 372 10.19 -3.40 10.13
N PHE A 373 10.82 -4.53 10.46
CA PHE A 373 12.27 -4.70 10.34
C PHE A 373 12.71 -5.03 8.91
N ILE A 374 11.84 -5.69 8.14
CA ILE A 374 12.11 -6.11 6.77
C ILE A 374 11.86 -4.96 5.79
N MET A 375 10.71 -4.29 5.91
CA MET A 375 10.25 -3.19 5.06
C MET A 375 10.96 -1.88 5.44
N GLN A 376 12.27 -1.85 5.19
CA GLN A 376 13.12 -0.68 5.42
C GLN A 376 13.83 -0.32 4.12
N GLY A 377 14.08 0.97 3.89
CA GLY A 377 14.75 1.43 2.67
C GLY A 377 16.10 0.75 2.41
N LYS A 378 16.85 0.39 3.47
CA LYS A 378 18.14 -0.34 3.37
C LYS A 378 18.03 -1.76 2.81
N HIS A 379 16.83 -2.37 2.86
CA HIS A 379 16.55 -3.70 2.33
C HIS A 379 15.84 -3.64 0.97
N LEU A 380 15.36 -2.47 0.53
CA LEU A 380 14.62 -2.32 -0.72
C LEU A 380 15.57 -2.48 -1.90
N VAL A 381 15.34 -3.50 -2.73
CA VAL A 381 16.17 -3.80 -3.91
C VAL A 381 15.43 -3.60 -5.24
N TYR A 382 14.10 -3.44 -5.19
CA TYR A 382 13.28 -3.11 -6.35
C TYR A 382 12.00 -2.39 -5.92
N SER A 383 11.57 -1.39 -6.71
CA SER A 383 10.27 -0.73 -6.59
C SER A 383 9.73 -0.40 -7.98
N SER A 384 8.49 -0.76 -8.29
CA SER A 384 7.87 -0.45 -9.59
C SER A 384 7.35 0.98 -9.72
N ASP A 385 7.05 1.62 -8.59
CA ASP A 385 6.67 3.03 -8.47
C ASP A 385 7.41 3.60 -7.24
N GLN A 386 7.80 4.88 -7.28
CA GLN A 386 8.41 5.57 -6.14
C GLN A 386 7.37 5.97 -5.08
N TYR A 387 6.08 5.89 -5.40
CA TYR A 387 4.98 6.35 -4.56
C TYR A 387 4.18 5.22 -3.89
N HIS A 388 4.78 4.03 -3.71
CA HIS A 388 4.14 2.96 -2.95
C HIS A 388 4.02 3.36 -1.47
N PRO A 389 2.83 3.24 -0.86
CA PRO A 389 2.64 3.65 0.53
C PRO A 389 3.33 2.70 1.50
N GLU A 390 3.89 3.24 2.57
CA GLU A 390 4.22 2.42 3.74
C GLU A 390 2.93 1.91 4.40
N PRO A 391 2.94 0.72 5.02
CA PRO A 391 1.85 0.32 5.91
C PRO A 391 1.63 1.37 7.00
N HIS A 392 0.38 1.58 7.36
CA HIS A 392 -0.06 2.40 8.49
C HIS A 392 0.30 1.69 9.80
N TRP A 393 1.57 1.73 10.17
CA TRP A 393 2.13 1.05 11.35
C TRP A 393 1.43 1.50 12.64
N GLU A 394 1.10 0.53 13.50
CA GLU A 394 0.54 0.74 14.83
C GLU A 394 1.61 1.31 15.77
N THR A 395 1.34 2.41 16.48
CA THR A 395 2.28 3.01 17.42
C THR A 395 1.56 3.49 18.70
N PRO A 396 1.97 3.03 19.91
CA PRO A 396 2.95 1.97 20.17
C PRO A 396 2.41 0.59 19.75
N HIS A 397 3.25 -0.23 19.14
CA HIS A 397 2.92 -1.63 18.90
C HIS A 397 3.32 -2.48 20.11
N HIS A 398 2.39 -3.33 20.54
CA HIS A 398 2.60 -4.29 21.61
C HIS A 398 2.55 -5.70 21.03
N PRO A 399 3.71 -6.32 20.72
CA PRO A 399 3.76 -7.64 20.11
C PRO A 399 3.11 -8.68 21.04
N GLN A 400 2.16 -9.44 20.51
CA GLN A 400 1.42 -10.44 21.29
C GLN A 400 1.35 -11.78 20.55
N HIS A 401 1.39 -12.86 21.32
CA HIS A 401 1.27 -14.24 20.84
C HIS A 401 -0.11 -14.82 21.19
N ASN A 402 -1.17 -14.11 20.79
CA ASN A 402 -2.54 -14.40 21.26
C ASN A 402 -2.96 -15.85 21.02
N ASP A 403 -2.53 -16.45 19.90
CA ASP A 403 -2.91 -17.81 19.52
C ASP A 403 -1.79 -18.85 19.61
N LEU A 404 -0.60 -18.47 20.12
CA LEU A 404 0.55 -19.37 20.19
C LEU A 404 0.25 -20.65 20.99
N TYR A 405 -0.56 -20.55 22.04
CA TYR A 405 -1.01 -21.69 22.82
C TYR A 405 -1.74 -22.74 21.97
N PHE A 406 -2.61 -22.32 21.06
CA PHE A 406 -3.34 -23.25 20.20
C PHE A 406 -2.40 -23.94 19.21
N TYR A 407 -1.44 -23.22 18.63
CA TYR A 407 -0.45 -23.79 17.72
C TYR A 407 0.51 -24.75 18.43
N TYR A 408 0.98 -24.38 19.62
CA TYR A 408 1.81 -25.26 20.44
C TYR A 408 1.06 -26.54 20.82
N LYS A 409 -0.18 -26.43 21.31
CA LYS A 409 -1.03 -27.56 21.66
C LYS A 409 -1.25 -28.50 20.47
N SER A 410 -1.52 -27.95 19.29
CA SER A 410 -1.67 -28.75 18.07
C SER A 410 -0.39 -29.52 17.73
N THR A 411 0.76 -28.85 17.77
CA THR A 411 2.06 -29.48 17.49
C THR A 411 2.38 -30.59 18.48
N LEU A 412 2.15 -30.34 19.78
CA LEU A 412 2.29 -31.35 20.83
C LEU A 412 1.35 -32.54 20.57
N GLY A 413 0.09 -32.29 20.25
CA GLY A 413 -0.88 -33.33 19.91
C GLY A 413 -0.41 -34.24 18.76
N SER A 414 0.12 -33.64 17.67
CA SER A 414 0.69 -34.40 16.55
C SER A 414 1.90 -35.24 16.97
N SER A 415 2.78 -34.71 17.84
CA SER A 415 3.93 -35.48 18.37
C SER A 415 3.49 -36.67 19.22
N LEU A 416 2.48 -36.50 20.08
CA LEU A 416 1.96 -37.57 20.92
C LEU A 416 1.24 -38.64 20.09
N GLN A 417 0.49 -38.24 19.06
CA GLN A 417 -0.12 -39.16 18.13
C GLN A 417 0.93 -39.95 17.34
N PHE A 418 2.02 -39.30 16.93
CA PHE A 418 3.16 -39.95 16.29
C PHE A 418 3.74 -41.06 17.18
N TYR A 419 4.02 -40.76 18.46
CA TYR A 419 4.52 -41.76 19.41
C TYR A 419 3.54 -42.93 19.60
N LYS A 420 2.23 -42.66 19.72
CA LYS A 420 1.21 -43.70 19.84
C LYS A 420 1.19 -44.66 18.65
N LEU A 421 1.45 -44.17 17.44
CA LEU A 421 1.51 -45.02 16.23
C LEU A 421 2.78 -45.86 16.18
N ILE A 422 3.94 -45.28 16.49
CA ILE A 422 5.21 -46.01 16.47
C ILE A 422 5.32 -47.04 17.60
N ASP A 423 4.85 -46.71 18.81
CA ASP A 423 4.96 -47.58 19.99
C ASP A 423 3.77 -48.56 20.12
N GLY A 424 2.82 -48.53 19.18
CA GLY A 424 1.59 -49.34 19.17
C GLY A 424 1.78 -50.77 18.65
N GLU A 425 1.25 -51.06 17.46
CA GLU A 425 1.39 -52.39 16.84
C GLU A 425 2.78 -52.57 16.23
N LYS A 426 3.50 -53.63 16.65
CA LYS A 426 4.84 -53.94 16.13
C LYS A 426 4.82 -54.06 14.61
N GLU A 427 5.69 -53.29 13.95
CA GLU A 427 5.93 -53.28 12.50
C GLU A 427 4.76 -52.76 11.64
N ASN A 428 3.70 -52.22 12.24
CA ASN A 428 2.64 -51.53 11.52
C ASN A 428 2.87 -50.02 11.50
N TYR A 429 3.57 -49.54 10.48
CA TYR A 429 3.89 -48.12 10.33
C TYR A 429 2.92 -47.36 9.40
N GLN A 430 1.72 -47.88 9.18
CA GLN A 430 0.77 -47.23 8.28
C GLN A 430 0.32 -45.86 8.82
N GLY A 431 0.50 -44.81 8.02
CA GLY A 431 0.14 -43.44 8.39
C GLY A 431 1.15 -42.72 9.29
N VAL A 432 2.24 -43.38 9.72
CA VAL A 432 3.32 -42.75 10.50
C VAL A 432 3.99 -41.62 9.71
N ASP A 433 4.15 -41.80 8.41
CA ASP A 433 4.68 -40.82 7.48
C ASP A 433 3.81 -39.56 7.37
N ASN A 434 2.48 -39.71 7.27
CA ASN A 434 1.55 -38.58 7.25
C ASN A 434 1.56 -37.80 8.57
N ILE A 435 1.54 -38.49 9.71
CA ILE A 435 1.55 -37.84 11.03
C ILE A 435 2.90 -37.17 11.29
N PHE A 436 4.02 -37.78 10.89
CA PHE A 436 5.33 -37.15 10.94
C PHE A 436 5.39 -35.87 10.12
N ALA A 437 4.83 -35.88 8.90
CA ALA A 437 4.79 -34.71 8.04
C ALA A 437 3.96 -33.57 8.66
N LEU A 438 2.78 -33.90 9.21
CA LEU A 438 1.95 -32.95 9.95
C LEU A 438 2.70 -32.35 11.15
N PHE A 439 3.40 -33.20 11.92
CA PHE A 439 4.21 -32.77 13.05
C PHE A 439 5.28 -31.76 12.61
N LEU A 440 6.10 -32.10 11.61
CA LEU A 440 7.25 -31.29 11.22
C LEU A 440 6.82 -29.90 10.72
N LEU A 441 5.73 -29.83 9.95
CA LEU A 441 5.17 -28.56 9.50
C LEU A 441 4.57 -27.74 10.64
N SER A 442 3.83 -28.39 11.54
CA SER A 442 3.25 -27.72 12.71
C SER A 442 4.35 -27.16 13.61
N PHE A 443 5.42 -27.93 13.82
CA PHE A 443 6.61 -27.47 14.52
C PHE A 443 7.21 -26.24 13.84
N CYS A 444 7.53 -26.29 12.55
CA CYS A 444 8.19 -25.17 11.87
C CYS A 444 7.35 -23.89 11.96
N ARG A 445 6.04 -23.98 11.68
CA ARG A 445 5.14 -22.82 11.74
C ARG A 445 5.05 -22.24 13.15
N THR A 446 4.90 -23.10 14.17
CA THR A 446 4.82 -22.67 15.57
C THR A 446 6.12 -22.04 16.03
N TYR A 447 7.27 -22.63 15.66
CA TYR A 447 8.60 -22.15 16.02
C TYR A 447 8.89 -20.77 15.41
N ILE A 448 8.59 -20.59 14.11
CA ILE A 448 8.74 -19.29 13.43
C ILE A 448 7.83 -18.24 14.08
N TYR A 449 6.57 -18.59 14.35
CA TYR A 449 5.64 -17.66 14.98
C TYR A 449 6.10 -17.25 16.38
N ALA A 450 6.57 -18.20 17.20
CA ALA A 450 7.09 -17.93 18.54
C ALA A 450 8.33 -17.02 18.55
N LYS A 451 9.18 -17.09 17.52
CA LYS A 451 10.45 -16.33 17.46
C LYS A 451 10.34 -15.02 16.71
N THR A 452 9.45 -14.93 15.72
CA THR A 452 9.40 -13.79 14.80
C THR A 452 8.08 -13.03 14.82
N TYR A 453 7.09 -13.49 15.58
CA TYR A 453 5.71 -12.99 15.53
C TYR A 453 5.09 -13.10 14.13
N TYR A 454 5.62 -13.92 13.23
CA TYR A 454 5.04 -14.12 11.91
C TYR A 454 4.62 -15.57 11.72
N LEU A 455 3.36 -15.78 11.36
CA LEU A 455 2.86 -17.09 10.98
C LEU A 455 2.95 -17.24 9.46
N PRO A 456 3.81 -18.14 8.93
CA PRO A 456 3.96 -18.29 7.49
C PRO A 456 2.68 -18.83 6.85
N ASN A 457 2.43 -18.35 5.62
CA ASN A 457 1.49 -19.00 4.69
C ASN A 457 1.97 -20.41 4.32
N TYR A 458 1.17 -21.17 3.57
CA TYR A 458 1.53 -22.52 3.12
C TYR A 458 2.74 -22.53 2.18
N MET A 459 3.94 -22.65 2.75
CA MET A 459 5.21 -22.76 2.05
C MET A 459 5.65 -24.23 1.95
N THR A 460 6.68 -24.51 1.15
CA THR A 460 7.32 -25.85 1.15
C THR A 460 7.99 -26.09 2.50
N THR A 461 8.13 -27.37 2.89
CA THR A 461 8.78 -27.72 4.17
C THR A 461 10.22 -27.17 4.25
N GLU A 462 10.96 -27.19 3.14
CA GLU A 462 12.30 -26.61 3.09
C GLU A 462 12.29 -25.10 3.34
N ALA A 463 11.37 -24.36 2.73
CA ALA A 463 11.24 -22.92 2.95
C ALA A 463 10.91 -22.58 4.41
N LEU A 464 10.01 -23.35 5.03
CA LEU A 464 9.69 -23.23 6.45
C LEU A 464 10.92 -23.50 7.33
N TRP A 465 11.72 -24.52 7.01
CA TRP A 465 12.94 -24.78 7.76
C TRP A 465 13.97 -23.65 7.61
N GLN A 466 14.13 -23.07 6.42
CA GLN A 466 15.01 -21.91 6.24
C GLN A 466 14.50 -20.67 7.01
N LEU A 467 13.18 -20.50 7.14
CA LEU A 467 12.61 -19.48 8.03
C LEU A 467 12.85 -19.80 9.51
N CYS A 468 12.87 -21.07 9.93
CA CYS A 468 13.27 -21.43 11.29
C CYS A 468 14.72 -21.03 11.57
N ILE A 469 15.63 -21.28 10.63
CA ILE A 469 17.04 -20.87 10.75
C ILE A 469 17.19 -19.34 10.80
N TYR A 470 16.40 -18.61 10.00
CA TYR A 470 16.36 -17.15 10.07
C TYR A 470 15.84 -16.65 11.43
N ALA A 471 14.78 -17.29 11.94
CA ALA A 471 14.16 -16.94 13.21
C ALA A 471 15.10 -17.17 14.40
N ASP A 472 15.89 -18.25 14.34
CA ASP A 472 16.90 -18.58 15.33
C ASP A 472 17.98 -19.47 14.70
N MET A 473 19.18 -18.92 14.50
CA MET A 473 20.28 -19.67 13.86
C MET A 473 20.67 -20.92 14.64
N ASP A 474 20.45 -20.97 15.96
CA ASP A 474 20.84 -22.12 16.79
C ASP A 474 20.05 -23.37 16.43
N ILE A 475 18.85 -23.25 15.84
CA ILE A 475 18.06 -24.42 15.38
C ILE A 475 18.81 -25.23 14.30
N HIS A 476 19.76 -24.59 13.59
CA HIS A 476 20.58 -25.24 12.58
C HIS A 476 21.42 -26.40 13.15
N LYS A 477 21.68 -26.41 14.48
CA LYS A 477 22.36 -27.52 15.16
C LYS A 477 21.67 -28.87 14.97
N TYR A 478 20.37 -28.90 14.60
CA TYR A 478 19.63 -30.12 14.31
C TYR A 478 19.60 -30.49 12.82
N HIS A 479 20.18 -29.69 11.93
CA HIS A 479 20.14 -29.93 10.49
C HIS A 479 20.81 -31.27 10.09
N TYR A 480 21.81 -31.73 10.86
CA TYR A 480 22.45 -33.02 10.62
C TYR A 480 21.45 -34.20 10.68
N LEU A 481 20.37 -34.09 11.47
CA LEU A 481 19.31 -35.10 11.52
C LEU A 481 18.57 -35.21 10.18
N PHE A 482 18.53 -34.12 9.42
CA PHE A 482 17.88 -34.09 8.12
C PHE A 482 18.79 -34.64 7.04
N ASP A 483 20.09 -34.35 7.12
CA ASP A 483 21.11 -34.89 6.21
C ASP A 483 21.27 -36.41 6.36
N GLN A 484 21.10 -36.94 7.58
CA GLN A 484 21.17 -38.37 7.86
C GLN A 484 19.86 -39.12 7.53
N PHE A 485 18.80 -38.43 7.13
CA PHE A 485 17.55 -39.06 6.72
C PHE A 485 17.73 -39.71 5.35
N SER A 486 17.30 -40.97 5.18
CA SER A 486 17.61 -41.78 3.99
C SER A 486 17.11 -41.21 2.66
N ASN A 487 16.12 -40.33 2.69
CA ASN A 487 15.65 -39.54 1.55
C ASN A 487 15.74 -38.06 1.90
N ASN A 488 15.61 -37.16 0.92
CA ASN A 488 15.42 -35.74 1.22
C ASN A 488 14.16 -35.56 2.11
N ILE A 489 14.37 -35.16 3.37
CA ILE A 489 13.30 -35.05 4.36
C ILE A 489 12.22 -34.06 3.95
N PHE A 490 12.59 -32.96 3.27
CA PHE A 490 11.65 -31.93 2.84
C PHE A 490 10.72 -32.45 1.75
N SER A 491 11.28 -33.13 0.74
CA SER A 491 10.50 -33.77 -0.32
C SER A 491 9.63 -34.90 0.23
N PHE A 492 10.15 -35.66 1.22
CA PHE A 492 9.39 -36.70 1.91
C PHE A 492 8.20 -36.11 2.67
N THR A 493 8.39 -35.02 3.42
CA THR A 493 7.33 -34.34 4.16
C THR A 493 6.29 -33.75 3.21
N ASP A 494 6.72 -33.02 2.17
CA ASP A 494 5.81 -32.39 1.20
C ASP A 494 4.94 -33.44 0.47
N TYR A 495 5.51 -34.61 0.13
CA TYR A 495 4.76 -35.71 -0.50
C TYR A 495 3.67 -36.30 0.42
N ASN A 496 4.01 -36.50 1.70
CA ASN A 496 3.13 -37.14 2.68
C ASN A 496 2.13 -36.17 3.34
N MET A 497 2.02 -34.94 2.83
CA MET A 497 0.93 -34.02 3.19
C MET A 497 -0.40 -34.38 2.55
N SER A 498 -0.39 -35.24 1.53
CA SER A 498 -1.60 -35.78 0.91
C SER A 498 -1.76 -37.25 1.27
N VAL A 499 -3.00 -37.70 1.42
CA VAL A 499 -3.30 -39.12 1.65
C VAL A 499 -3.23 -39.84 0.31
N HIS A 500 -2.26 -40.73 0.17
CA HIS A 500 -2.11 -41.59 -1.01
C HIS A 500 -2.47 -43.02 -0.65
N HIS A 501 -3.19 -43.73 -1.52
CA HIS A 501 -3.41 -45.16 -1.37
C HIS A 501 -2.12 -45.92 -1.72
N SER A 502 -1.19 -45.99 -0.76
CA SER A 502 0.10 -46.64 -0.92
C SER A 502 0.50 -47.40 0.35
N ILE A 503 1.29 -48.47 0.17
CA ILE A 503 1.86 -49.22 1.30
C ILE A 503 2.94 -48.36 1.94
N ALA A 504 2.86 -48.17 3.26
CA ALA A 504 3.84 -47.40 4.01
C ALA A 504 5.24 -47.96 3.80
N LYS A 505 6.16 -47.12 3.32
CA LYS A 505 7.58 -47.47 3.07
C LYS A 505 8.48 -47.11 4.26
N VAL A 506 7.92 -47.14 5.47
CA VAL A 506 8.64 -46.84 6.70
C VAL A 506 9.12 -48.16 7.30
N ASN A 507 10.43 -48.29 7.51
CA ASN A 507 11.04 -49.40 8.24
C ASN A 507 11.42 -48.92 9.65
N THR A 508 11.84 -49.85 10.50
CA THR A 508 12.22 -49.56 11.90
C THR A 508 13.31 -48.48 12.00
N GLU A 509 14.36 -48.55 11.18
CA GLU A 509 15.43 -47.55 11.17
C GLU A 509 14.91 -46.13 10.87
N LYS A 510 14.04 -46.00 9.86
CA LYS A 510 13.43 -44.72 9.51
C LYS A 510 12.47 -44.23 10.59
N ALA A 511 11.73 -45.12 11.22
CA ALA A 511 10.84 -44.81 12.34
C ALA A 511 11.64 -44.30 13.56
N ASP A 512 12.75 -44.95 13.90
CA ASP A 512 13.66 -44.55 14.98
C ASP A 512 14.28 -43.17 14.69
N HIS A 513 14.66 -42.91 13.44
CA HIS A 513 15.16 -41.61 13.03
C HIS A 513 14.10 -40.52 13.17
N MET A 514 12.88 -40.76 12.67
CA MET A 514 11.75 -39.84 12.85
C MET A 514 11.49 -39.58 14.34
N LYS A 515 11.57 -40.61 15.19
CA LYS A 515 11.43 -40.50 16.65
C LYS A 515 12.45 -39.56 17.25
N MET A 516 13.72 -39.70 16.88
CA MET A 516 14.79 -38.80 17.31
C MET A 516 14.55 -37.34 16.88
N ILE A 517 14.07 -37.12 15.65
CA ILE A 517 13.73 -35.78 15.16
C ILE A 517 12.57 -35.18 15.98
N VAL A 518 11.50 -35.93 16.20
CA VAL A 518 10.33 -35.47 16.96
C VAL A 518 10.71 -35.09 18.38
N ASP A 519 11.51 -35.92 19.05
CA ASP A 519 12.01 -35.69 20.41
C ASP A 519 12.80 -34.37 20.49
N LYS A 520 13.84 -34.23 19.67
CA LYS A 520 14.72 -33.04 19.70
C LYS A 520 14.02 -31.74 19.35
N LEU A 521 13.15 -31.77 18.35
CA LEU A 521 12.42 -30.57 17.94
C LEU A 521 11.35 -30.20 18.97
N MET A 522 10.66 -31.18 19.58
CA MET A 522 9.69 -30.87 20.64
C MET A 522 10.33 -30.30 21.90
N ASP A 523 11.49 -30.81 22.30
CA ASP A 523 12.25 -30.26 23.42
C ASP A 523 12.64 -28.79 23.14
N GLU A 524 13.15 -28.50 21.94
CA GLU A 524 13.51 -27.14 21.56
C GLU A 524 12.30 -26.19 21.51
N LEU A 525 11.16 -26.66 20.98
CA LEU A 525 9.93 -25.86 20.96
C LEU A 525 9.43 -25.59 22.38
N LYS A 526 9.50 -26.60 23.26
CA LYS A 526 9.12 -26.47 24.66
C LYS A 526 9.99 -25.43 25.37
N GLU A 527 11.30 -25.48 25.21
CA GLU A 527 12.21 -24.47 25.80
C GLU A 527 11.95 -23.07 25.23
N THR A 528 11.72 -22.95 23.93
CA THR A 528 11.38 -21.67 23.30
C THR A 528 10.11 -21.05 23.88
N VAL A 529 9.07 -21.86 24.04
CA VAL A 529 7.74 -21.38 24.42
C VAL A 529 7.58 -21.23 25.94
N LEU A 530 8.05 -22.19 26.73
CA LEU A 530 7.98 -22.17 28.20
C LEU A 530 9.16 -21.46 28.83
N GLY A 531 10.39 -21.78 28.41
CA GLY A 531 11.61 -21.14 28.90
C GLY A 531 11.65 -19.66 28.51
N GLY A 532 11.14 -19.33 27.32
CA GLY A 532 10.90 -17.95 26.87
C GLY A 532 9.71 -17.24 27.54
N LYS A 533 8.95 -17.94 28.40
CA LYS A 533 7.75 -17.44 29.10
C LYS A 533 6.67 -16.87 28.17
N LEU A 534 6.55 -17.43 26.96
CA LEU A 534 5.53 -17.07 25.99
C LEU A 534 4.18 -17.73 26.31
N ILE A 535 4.20 -18.86 27.04
CA ILE A 535 3.02 -19.54 27.60
C ILE A 535 3.26 -19.82 29.10
N LEU A 536 2.20 -19.77 29.90
CA LEU A 536 2.26 -20.07 31.34
C LEU A 536 2.31 -21.59 31.57
N SER A 537 3.20 -22.04 32.46
CA SER A 537 3.47 -23.48 32.67
C SER A 537 2.23 -24.31 33.06
N PHE A 538 1.31 -23.75 33.86
CA PHE A 538 0.12 -24.47 34.31
C PHE A 538 -0.89 -24.78 33.19
N GLU A 539 -0.88 -24.01 32.09
CA GLU A 539 -1.75 -24.24 30.94
C GLU A 539 -1.35 -25.52 30.18
N ILE A 540 -0.09 -25.92 30.29
CA ILE A 540 0.49 -27.10 29.63
C ILE A 540 0.45 -28.34 30.52
N ASP A 541 0.59 -28.21 31.84
CA ASP A 541 0.46 -29.34 32.77
C ASP A 541 -0.93 -30.02 32.64
N SER A 542 -1.98 -29.23 32.42
CA SER A 542 -3.35 -29.70 32.11
C SER A 542 -3.44 -30.48 30.79
N LEU A 543 -2.58 -30.21 29.81
CA LEU A 543 -2.53 -30.93 28.53
C LEU A 543 -1.83 -32.28 28.68
N TYR A 544 -0.72 -32.35 29.43
CA TYR A 544 -0.03 -33.62 29.69
C TYR A 544 -0.90 -34.56 30.54
N GLU A 545 -1.57 -34.05 31.59
CA GLU A 545 -2.44 -34.86 32.45
C GLU A 545 -3.68 -35.44 31.74
N LYS A 546 -4.23 -34.72 30.75
CA LYS A 546 -5.40 -35.17 29.97
C LYS A 546 -5.08 -36.15 28.84
N THR A 547 -3.80 -36.29 28.45
CA THR A 547 -3.40 -37.11 27.30
C THR A 547 -2.73 -38.43 27.69
N ILE A 548 -2.31 -38.53 28.96
CA ILE A 548 -1.73 -39.74 29.59
C ILE A 548 -2.82 -40.64 30.21
N ASN A 549 -4.00 -40.09 30.52
CA ASN A 549 -5.22 -40.84 30.80
C ASN A 549 -6.00 -41.11 29.51
#